data_AF-A0A7C7VV11-F1
#
_entry.id   AF-A0A7C7VV11-F1
#
_cell.length_a   1.000
_cell.length_b   1.000
_cell.length_c   1.000
_cell.angle_alpha   90.00
_cell.angle_beta   90.00
_cell.angle_gamma   90.00
#
_symmetry.space_group_name_H-M   'P 1'
#
loop_
_entity.id
_entity.type
_entity.pdbx_description
1 polymer ?
#
loop_
_entity_poly.entity_id
_entity_poly.type
_entity_poly.pdbx_seq_one_letter_code
_entity_poly.pdbx_strand_id
1 'polypeptide(L)'
;MTIRLGLILLLAMVSVSSTSLVIRSVATVPALVLAFWRMLTASGMLWSYSVIRPAGTLSSANKKRIIFAGIFLGCHFACFFLGVRNTSIANATLLGCMAPIFTVFIS
;
A
#
# COMPACT_ATOMS: atom_id res chain seq x y z
N MET A 1 -0.03 22.52 14.90
CA MET A 1 0.65 21.38 14.23
C MET A 1 -0.23 20.13 14.20
N THR A 2 -0.91 19.78 15.31
CA THR A 2 -1.77 18.60 15.45
C THR A 2 -2.95 18.53 14.46
N ILE A 3 -3.60 19.66 14.15
CA ILE A 3 -4.73 19.71 13.21
C ILE A 3 -4.31 19.33 11.78
N ARG A 4 -3.17 19.83 11.27
CA ARG A 4 -2.68 19.48 9.93
C ARG A 4 -2.37 17.99 9.81
N LEU A 5 -1.68 17.44 10.81
CA LEU A 5 -1.39 16.00 10.90
C LEU A 5 -2.68 15.18 10.96
N GLY A 6 -3.65 15.61 11.77
CA GLY A 6 -4.96 14.97 11.86
C GLY A 6 -5.70 14.92 10.51
N LEU A 7 -5.69 16.02 9.75
CA LEU A 7 -6.29 16.07 8.42
C LEU A 7 -5.60 15.15 7.41
N ILE A 8 -4.26 15.08 7.43
CA ILE A 8 -3.50 14.18 6.55
C ILE A 8 -3.82 12.72 6.87
N LEU A 9 -3.86 12.37 8.16
CA LEU A 9 -4.20 11.01 8.60
C LEU A 9 -5.64 10.65 8.25
N LEU A 10 -6.59 11.57 8.46
CA LEU A 10 -7.99 11.36 8.08
C LEU A 10 -8.12 11.10 6.57
N LEU A 11 -7.46 11.91 5.74
CA LEU A 11 -7.43 11.70 4.30
C LEU A 11 -6.84 10.34 3.92
N ALA A 12 -5.73 9.95 4.56
CA ALA A 12 -5.09 8.65 4.33
C ALA A 12 -6.03 7.49 4.72
N MET A 13 -6.68 7.58 5.88
CA MET A 13 -7.62 6.56 6.35
C MET A 13 -8.83 6.40 5.42
N VAL A 14 -9.42 7.51 4.99
CA VAL A 14 -10.54 7.49 4.02
C VAL A 14 -10.08 6.84 2.70
N SER A 15 -8.94 7.26 2.17
CA SER A 15 -8.39 6.71 0.91
C SER A 15 -8.12 5.20 0.96
N VAL A 16 -7.50 4.73 2.06
CA VAL A 16 -7.24 3.30 2.26
C VAL A 16 -8.53 2.51 2.41
N SER A 17 -9.51 3.04 3.17
CA SER A 17 -10.79 2.37 3.41
C SER A 17 -11.61 2.23 2.13
N SER A 18 -11.75 3.31 1.36
CA SER A 18 -12.49 3.33 0.09
C SER A 18 -11.93 2.36 -0.94
N THR A 19 -10.64 2.04 -0.88
CA THR A 19 -9.98 1.12 -1.82
C THR A 19 -10.59 -0.27 -1.79
N SER A 20 -10.93 -0.80 -0.61
CA SER A 20 -11.52 -2.14 -0.46
C SER A 20 -12.90 -2.25 -1.13
N LEU A 21 -13.70 -1.19 -1.07
CA LEU A 21 -15.01 -1.07 -1.72
C LEU A 21 -14.87 -1.02 -3.25
N VAL A 22 -13.92 -0.22 -3.75
CA VAL A 22 -13.64 -0.10 -5.18
C VAL A 22 -13.18 -1.44 -5.76
N ILE A 23 -12.29 -2.15 -5.06
CA ILE A 23 -11.88 -3.49 -5.47
C ILE A 23 -13.12 -4.36 -5.62
N ARG A 24 -13.98 -4.47 -4.59
CA ARG A 24 -15.18 -5.32 -4.67
C ARG A 24 -16.12 -4.95 -5.82
N SER A 25 -16.44 -3.67 -5.99
CA SER A 25 -17.43 -3.20 -6.98
C SER A 25 -17.01 -3.49 -8.43
N VAL A 26 -15.73 -3.39 -8.77
CA VAL A 26 -15.24 -3.63 -10.13
C VAL A 26 -14.94 -5.11 -10.35
N ALA A 27 -15.96 -5.98 -10.21
CA ALA A 27 -15.78 -7.44 -10.21
C ALA A 27 -15.23 -8.04 -11.51
N THR A 28 -15.37 -7.33 -12.63
CA THR A 28 -14.93 -7.79 -13.96
C THR A 28 -13.43 -7.76 -14.16
N VAL A 29 -12.69 -7.00 -13.34
CA VAL A 29 -11.24 -6.86 -13.47
C VAL A 29 -10.51 -7.71 -12.41
N PRO A 30 -9.50 -8.51 -12.81
CA PRO A 30 -8.71 -9.29 -11.87
C PRO A 30 -8.08 -8.43 -10.77
N ALA A 31 -8.07 -8.94 -9.54
CA ALA A 31 -7.56 -8.20 -8.37
C ALA A 31 -6.11 -7.75 -8.54
N LEU A 32 -5.26 -8.62 -9.08
CA LEU A 32 -3.84 -8.33 -9.31
C LEU A 32 -3.63 -7.23 -10.35
N VAL A 33 -4.49 -7.15 -11.38
CA VAL A 33 -4.43 -6.09 -12.39
C VAL A 33 -4.79 -4.74 -11.76
N LEU A 34 -5.80 -4.70 -10.89
CA LEU A 34 -6.15 -3.49 -10.13
C LEU A 34 -5.02 -3.06 -9.19
N ALA A 35 -4.40 -4.00 -8.48
CA ALA A 35 -3.26 -3.73 -7.61
C ALA A 35 -2.07 -3.18 -8.40
N PHE A 36 -1.73 -3.83 -9.52
CA PHE A 36 -0.63 -3.44 -10.40
C PHE A 36 -0.78 -2.01 -10.90
N TRP A 37 -1.92 -1.66 -11.49
CA TRP A 37 -2.13 -0.32 -12.03
C TRP A 37 -2.12 0.77 -10.97
N ARG A 38 -2.65 0.48 -9.77
CA ARG A 38 -2.58 1.43 -8.64
C ARG A 38 -1.15 1.69 -8.17
N MET A 39 -0.32 0.65 -8.09
CA MET A 39 1.07 0.80 -7.65
C MET A 39 1.94 1.43 -8.75
N LEU A 40 1.66 1.12 -10.02
CA LEU A 40 2.36 1.73 -11.15
C LEU A 40 2.09 3.23 -11.22
N THR A 41 0.83 3.64 -11.09
CA THR A 41 0.47 5.08 -11.09
C THR A 41 1.06 5.81 -9.88
N ALA A 42 0.93 5.25 -8.67
CA ALA A 42 1.51 5.84 -7.46
C ALA A 42 3.03 5.99 -7.54
N SER A 43 3.74 4.95 -7.99
CA SER A 43 5.20 4.98 -8.15
C SER A 43 5.62 5.95 -9.24
N GLY A 44 4.91 6.02 -10.36
CA GLY A 44 5.11 7.03 -11.40
C GLY A 44 4.99 8.45 -10.86
N MET A 45 3.93 8.75 -10.11
CA MET A 45 3.72 10.07 -9.49
C MET A 45 4.84 10.44 -8.51
N LEU A 46 5.23 9.50 -7.64
CA LEU A 46 6.34 9.72 -6.69
C LEU A 46 7.68 9.88 -7.40
N TRP A 47 7.91 9.14 -8.48
CA TRP A 47 9.13 9.26 -9.26
C TRP A 47 9.19 10.60 -9.99
N SER A 48 8.10 11.04 -10.62
CA SER A 48 8.00 12.38 -11.21
C SER A 48 8.23 13.49 -10.17
N TYR A 49 7.68 13.34 -8.98
CA TYR A 49 7.95 14.28 -7.87
C TYR A 49 9.43 14.31 -7.47
N SER A 50 10.08 13.15 -7.43
CA SER A 50 11.52 13.03 -7.13
C SER A 50 12.40 13.72 -8.16
N VAL A 51 12.00 13.75 -9.44
CA VAL A 51 12.72 14.51 -10.49
C VAL A 51 12.65 16.01 -10.23
N ILE A 52 11.51 16.52 -9.76
CA ILE A 52 11.31 17.96 -9.47
C ILE A 52 12.02 18.36 -8.16
N ARG A 53 12.07 17.45 -7.18
CA ARG A 53 12.67 17.65 -5.85
C ARG A 53 13.70 16.55 -5.58
N PRO A 54 14.90 16.62 -6.19
CA PRO A 54 15.90 15.58 -6.08
C PRO A 54 16.35 15.40 -4.63
N ALA A 55 16.21 14.18 -4.13
CA ALA A 55 16.58 13.80 -2.77
C ALA A 55 17.91 13.02 -2.78
N GLY A 56 19.04 13.73 -2.82
CA GLY A 56 20.38 13.18 -2.60
C GLY A 56 20.74 11.91 -3.42
N THR A 57 21.79 11.20 -2.99
CA THR A 57 22.17 9.91 -3.58
C THR A 57 21.95 8.76 -2.60
N LEU A 58 21.44 7.63 -3.11
CA LEU A 58 21.23 6.42 -2.32
C LEU A 58 22.52 5.59 -2.26
N SER A 59 22.96 5.26 -1.05
CA SER A 59 24.03 4.27 -0.82
C SER A 59 23.66 2.90 -1.42
N SER A 60 24.66 2.17 -1.95
CA SER A 60 24.50 0.84 -2.53
C SER A 60 23.87 -0.17 -1.56
N ALA A 61 24.13 -0.03 -0.24
CA ALA A 61 23.49 -0.87 0.78
C ALA A 61 21.98 -0.61 0.88
N ASN A 62 21.57 0.65 0.82
CA ASN A 62 20.17 1.05 0.88
C ASN A 62 19.41 0.66 -0.40
N LYS A 63 20.07 0.66 -1.57
CA LYS A 63 19.47 0.16 -2.81
C LYS A 63 18.98 -1.28 -2.69
N LYS A 64 19.81 -2.18 -2.14
CA LYS A 64 19.42 -3.58 -1.92
C LYS A 64 18.24 -3.70 -0.95
N ARG A 65 18.25 -2.93 0.15
CA ARG A 65 17.17 -2.92 1.14
C ARG A 65 15.85 -2.44 0.55
N ILE A 66 15.87 -1.40 -0.29
CA ILE A 66 14.67 -0.87 -0.95
C ILE A 66 14.08 -1.90 -1.92
N ILE A 67 14.91 -2.59 -2.71
CA ILE A 67 14.43 -3.65 -3.61
C ILE A 67 13.76 -4.76 -2.80
N PHE A 68 14.40 -5.22 -1.73
CA PHE A 68 13.82 -6.25 -0.86
C PHE A 68 12.50 -5.81 -0.23
N ALA A 69 12.44 -4.59 0.31
CA ALA A 69 11.21 -4.01 0.85
C ALA A 69 10.11 -3.90 -0.22
N GLY A 70 10.47 -3.54 -1.46
CA GLY A 70 9.56 -3.47 -2.59
C GLY A 70 8.94 -4.82 -2.95
N ILE A 71 9.71 -5.90 -2.93
CA ILE A 71 9.21 -7.27 -3.17
C ILE A 71 8.19 -7.64 -2.09
N PHE A 72 8.51 -7.44 -0.81
CA PHE A 72 7.58 -7.72 0.29
C PHE A 72 6.32 -6.87 0.22
N LEU A 73 6.44 -5.60 -0.14
CA LEU A 73 5.31 -4.70 -0.31
C LEU A 73 4.41 -5.14 -1.49
N GLY A 74 5.01 -5.59 -2.59
CA GLY A 74 4.28 -6.17 -3.73
C GLY A 74 3.50 -7.42 -3.33
N CYS A 75 4.15 -8.36 -2.63
CA CYS A 75 3.51 -9.55 -2.09
C CYS A 75 2.37 -9.20 -1.13
N HIS A 76 2.58 -8.21 -0.25
CA HIS A 76 1.55 -7.73 0.66
C HIS A 76 0.29 -7.25 -0.08
N PHE A 77 0.45 -6.38 -1.09
CA PHE A 77 -0.70 -5.90 -1.87
C PHE A 77 -1.36 -7.01 -2.68
N ALA A 78 -0.59 -7.95 -3.24
CA ALA A 78 -1.14 -9.11 -3.93
C ALA A 78 -2.04 -9.94 -2.99
N CYS A 79 -1.53 -10.30 -1.80
CA CYS A 79 -2.28 -11.04 -0.79
C CYS A 79 -3.53 -10.27 -0.33
N PHE A 80 -3.41 -8.97 -0.07
CA PHE A 80 -4.54 -8.15 0.37
C PHE A 80 -5.65 -8.06 -0.68
N PHE A 81 -5.31 -7.75 -1.94
CA PHE A 81 -6.30 -7.63 -3.01
C PHE A 81 -6.97 -8.98 -3.32
N LEU A 82 -6.20 -10.07 -3.30
CA LEU A 82 -6.75 -11.42 -3.42
C LEU A 82 -7.65 -11.77 -2.23
N GLY A 83 -7.26 -11.40 -1.00
CA GLY A 83 -8.08 -11.60 0.20
C GLY A 83 -9.41 -10.84 0.13
N VAL A 84 -9.38 -9.57 -0.26
CA VAL A 84 -10.58 -8.74 -0.47
C VAL A 84 -11.50 -9.34 -1.54
N ARG A 85 -10.97 -10.07 -2.54
CA ARG A 85 -11.78 -10.76 -3.54
C ARG A 85 -12.39 -12.06 -3.04
N ASN A 86 -11.57 -12.92 -2.44
CA ASN A 86 -11.96 -14.29 -2.10
C ASN A 86 -12.68 -14.42 -0.75
N THR A 87 -12.61 -13.39 0.11
CA THR A 87 -13.25 -13.38 1.43
C THR A 87 -14.12 -12.12 1.59
N SER A 88 -14.90 -11.98 2.66
CA SER A 88 -15.64 -10.74 2.92
C SER A 88 -14.69 -9.56 3.15
N ILE A 89 -15.15 -8.33 2.86
CA ILE A 89 -14.34 -7.11 3.11
C ILE A 89 -13.94 -7.04 4.59
N ALA A 90 -14.89 -7.35 5.50
CA ALA A 90 -14.65 -7.36 6.93
C ALA A 90 -13.53 -8.33 7.35
N ASN A 91 -13.52 -9.54 6.81
CA ASN A 91 -12.49 -10.54 7.12
C ASN A 91 -11.12 -10.13 6.56
N ALA A 92 -11.09 -9.63 5.31
CA ALA A 92 -9.85 -9.15 4.70
C ALA A 92 -9.26 -7.96 5.48
N THR A 93 -10.08 -7.02 5.95
CA THR A 93 -9.63 -5.91 6.78
C THR A 93 -9.18 -6.36 8.17
N LEU A 94 -9.90 -7.30 8.79
CA LEU A 94 -9.54 -7.84 10.10
C LEU A 94 -8.14 -8.47 10.05
N LEU A 95 -7.89 -9.33 9.07
CA LEU A 95 -6.58 -9.96 8.84
C LEU A 95 -5.50 -8.91 8.52
N GLY A 96 -5.83 -7.88 7.75
CA GLY A 96 -4.92 -6.76 7.47
C GLY A 96 -4.54 -5.96 8.72
N CYS A 97 -5.46 -5.82 9.68
CA CYS A 97 -5.23 -5.12 10.95
C CYS A 97 -4.42 -5.92 11.97
N MET A 98 -4.08 -7.19 11.69
CA MET A 98 -3.25 -8.02 12.58
C MET A 98 -1.76 -7.67 12.52
N ALA A 99 -1.35 -6.68 11.69
CA ALA A 99 0.04 -6.23 11.60
C ALA A 99 0.74 -5.99 12.95
N PRO A 100 0.12 -5.36 13.98
CA PRO A 100 0.75 -5.16 15.28
C PRO A 100 1.13 -6.46 15.99
N ILE A 101 0.38 -7.54 15.80
CA ILE A 101 0.69 -8.85 16.37
C ILE A 101 2.02 -9.36 15.80
N PHE A 102 2.17 -9.31 14.47
CA PHE A 102 3.43 -9.67 13.82
C PHE A 102 4.58 -8.75 14.23
N THR A 103 4.31 -7.45 14.39
CA THR A 103 5.32 -6.51 14.88
C THR A 103 5.85 -6.92 16.24
N VAL A 104 4.99 -7.25 17.21
CA VAL A 104 5.41 -7.69 18.56
C VAL A 104 6.26 -8.95 18.53
N PHE A 105 5.97 -9.91 17.63
CA PHE A 105 6.74 -11.15 17.55
C PHE A 105 8.07 -11.00 16.80
N ILE A 106 8.20 -10.00 15.91
CA ILE A 106 9.38 -9.81 15.05
C ILE A 106 10.32 -8.72 15.57
N SER A 107 9.81 -7.77 16.37
CA SER A 107 10.57 -6.67 16.98
C SER A 107 11.48 -7.13 18.11
#